data_AF-A0A3G7TN92-F1
#
_entry.id   AF-A0A3G7TN92-F1
#
_cell.length_a   1.000
_cell.length_b   1.000
_cell.length_c   1.000
_cell.angle_alpha   90.00
_cell.angle_beta   90.00
_cell.angle_gamma   90.00
#
_symmetry.space_group_name_H-M   'P 1'
#
loop_
_entity.id
_entity.type
_entity.pdbx_description
1 polymer ?
#
loop_
_entity_poly.entity_id
_entity_poly.type
_entity_poly.pdbx_seq_one_letter_code
_entity_poly.pdbx_strand_id
1 'polypeptide(L)'
;MNKTVNTAIDAVTDQLEKFSGPVDRVGHTVERAYKLDQAETPHEAIAVILTEKSKRLGNNNTYAASEVPTMVKLYEDSLKGTLLTAKTTRAVIQVQRDTDGFEGEPKPA
;
A
#
# COMPACT_ATOMS: atom_id res chain seq x y z
N MET A 1 -38.25 7.53 12.61
CA MET A 1 -37.27 8.24 11.74
C MET A 1 -35.81 7.81 11.92
N ASN A 2 -35.47 6.88 12.82
CA ASN A 2 -34.05 6.50 13.05
C ASN A 2 -33.58 5.25 12.28
N LYS A 3 -34.49 4.36 11.86
CA LYS A 3 -34.12 3.14 11.14
C LYS A 3 -33.66 3.42 9.71
N THR A 4 -34.37 4.28 8.98
CA THR A 4 -34.07 4.60 7.57
C THR A 4 -32.78 5.39 7.40
N VAL A 5 -32.46 6.28 8.35
CA VAL A 5 -31.21 7.05 8.35
C VAL A 5 -30.01 6.15 8.65
N ASN A 6 -30.13 5.25 9.63
CA ASN A 6 -29.05 4.30 9.93
C ASN A 6 -28.77 3.36 8.75
N THR A 7 -29.80 2.80 8.10
CA THR A 7 -29.61 1.93 6.94
C THR A 7 -29.00 2.67 5.73
N ALA A 8 -29.29 3.96 5.56
CA ALA A 8 -28.68 4.76 4.50
C ALA A 8 -27.20 5.08 4.81
N ILE A 9 -26.86 5.35 6.07
CA ILE A 9 -25.48 5.56 6.51
C ILE A 9 -24.68 4.26 6.37
N ASP A 10 -25.23 3.14 6.84
CA ASP A 10 -24.59 1.82 6.74
C ASP A 10 -24.38 1.42 5.27
N ALA A 11 -25.33 1.69 4.36
CA ALA A 11 -25.18 1.40 2.94
C ALA A 11 -24.12 2.28 2.23
N VAL A 12 -23.92 3.51 2.69
CA VAL A 12 -22.86 4.41 2.16
C VAL A 12 -21.49 4.00 2.71
N THR A 13 -21.42 3.61 3.98
CA THR A 13 -20.19 3.07 4.59
C THR A 13 -19.78 1.74 3.95
N ASP A 14 -20.72 0.82 3.74
CA ASP A 14 -20.48 -0.46 3.04
C ASP A 14 -20.05 -0.24 1.58
N GLN A 15 -20.55 0.81 0.91
CA GLN A 15 -20.10 1.18 -0.44
C GLN A 15 -18.68 1.77 -0.41
N LEU A 16 -18.38 2.69 0.50
CA LEU A 16 -17.02 3.22 0.70
C LEU A 16 -16.01 2.12 1.01
N GLU A 17 -16.37 1.15 1.86
CA GLU A 17 -15.56 -0.02 2.14
C GLU A 17 -15.42 -0.94 0.91
N LYS A 18 -16.48 -1.12 0.10
CA LYS A 18 -16.43 -1.84 -1.17
C LYS A 18 -15.61 -1.15 -2.26
N PHE A 19 -15.50 0.18 -2.24
CA PHE A 19 -14.77 0.95 -3.26
C PHE A 19 -13.30 1.20 -2.93
N SER A 20 -12.88 0.99 -1.68
CA SER A 20 -11.45 0.97 -1.36
C SER A 20 -10.84 -0.36 -1.79
N GLY A 21 -10.11 -0.35 -2.90
CA GLY A 21 -9.35 -1.52 -3.32
C GLY A 21 -8.25 -1.85 -2.30
N PRO A 22 -7.62 -3.03 -2.38
CA PRO A 22 -6.46 -3.35 -1.54
C PRO A 22 -5.38 -2.25 -1.58
N VAL A 23 -5.20 -1.59 -2.73
CA VAL A 23 -4.28 -0.46 -2.91
C VAL A 23 -4.64 0.74 -2.04
N ASP A 24 -5.91 1.15 -2.03
CA ASP A 24 -6.38 2.29 -1.21
C ASP A 24 -6.24 2.00 0.28
N ARG A 25 -6.54 0.76 0.71
CA ARG A 25 -6.43 0.34 2.11
C ARG A 25 -4.97 0.26 2.57
N VAL A 26 -4.06 -0.17 1.70
CA VAL A 26 -2.61 -0.09 1.96
C VAL A 26 -2.20 1.37 2.07
N GLY A 27 -2.65 2.23 1.16
CA GLY A 27 -2.42 3.68 1.21
C GLY A 27 -2.84 4.29 2.54
N HIS A 28 -4.05 4.01 3.02
CA HIS A 28 -4.55 4.48 4.31
C HIS A 28 -3.77 3.94 5.52
N THR A 29 -3.25 2.72 5.44
CA THR A 29 -2.42 2.14 6.50
C THR A 29 -1.09 2.85 6.59
N VAL A 30 -0.44 3.05 5.45
CA VAL A 30 0.84 3.75 5.32
C VAL A 30 0.71 5.24 5.71
N GLU A 31 -0.36 5.90 5.27
CA GLU A 31 -0.70 7.29 5.67
C GLU A 31 -0.88 7.41 7.19
N ARG A 32 -1.54 6.44 7.83
CA ARG A 32 -1.75 6.45 9.28
C ARG A 32 -0.43 6.30 10.04
N ALA A 33 0.47 5.44 9.58
CA ALA A 33 1.81 5.31 10.16
C ALA A 33 2.57 6.64 10.05
N TYR A 34 2.55 7.28 8.87
CA TYR A 34 3.14 8.60 8.66
C TYR A 34 2.59 9.67 9.61
N LYS A 35 1.26 9.79 9.73
CA LYS A 35 0.64 10.81 10.59
C LYS A 35 0.95 10.61 12.08
N LEU A 36 1.07 9.37 12.54
CA LEU A 36 1.45 9.07 13.93
C LEU A 36 2.93 9.40 14.19
N ASP A 37 3.81 9.09 13.23
CA ASP A 37 5.23 9.44 13.29
C ASP A 37 5.45 10.96 13.32
N GLN A 38 4.73 11.71 12.48
CA GLN A 38 4.74 13.19 12.49
C GLN A 38 4.19 13.80 13.79
N ALA A 39 3.36 13.05 14.52
CA ALA A 39 2.88 13.42 15.85
C ALA A 39 3.83 12.95 16.96
N GLU A 40 5.07 12.57 16.63
CA GLU A 40 6.11 12.11 17.54
C GLU A 40 5.70 10.85 18.36
N THR A 41 4.80 10.04 17.81
CA THR A 41 4.42 8.77 18.45
C THR A 41 5.58 7.77 18.31
N PRO A 42 6.04 7.13 19.42
CA PRO A 42 7.10 6.14 19.35
C PRO A 42 6.80 4.99 18.38
N HIS A 43 7.80 4.54 17.63
CA HIS A 43 7.63 3.51 16.58
C HIS A 43 7.10 2.19 17.14
N GLU A 44 7.47 1.83 18.37
CA GLU A 44 6.93 0.66 19.08
C GLU A 44 5.42 0.77 19.28
N ALA A 45 4.93 1.96 19.66
CA ALA A 45 3.51 2.19 19.85
C ALA A 45 2.75 2.15 18.51
N ILE A 46 3.32 2.71 17.44
CA ILE A 46 2.76 2.62 16.08
C ILE A 46 2.66 1.16 15.64
N ALA A 47 3.72 0.36 15.82
CA ALA A 47 3.75 -1.05 15.48
C ALA A 47 2.71 -1.87 16.26
N VAL A 48 2.52 -1.58 17.55
CA VAL A 48 1.45 -2.19 18.37
C VAL A 48 0.07 -1.84 17.83
N ILE A 49 -0.18 -0.56 17.52
CA ILE A 49 -1.47 -0.11 16.97
C ILE A 49 -1.78 -0.84 15.66
N LEU A 50 -0.82 -0.91 14.73
CA LEU A 50 -1.00 -1.59 13.45
C LEU A 50 -1.24 -3.10 13.61
N THR A 51 -0.48 -3.74 14.50
CA THR A 51 -0.63 -5.18 14.82
C THR A 51 -2.01 -5.47 15.40
N GLU A 52 -2.46 -4.68 16.38
CA GLU A 52 -3.78 -4.86 16.99
C GLU A 52 -4.91 -4.61 15.99
N LYS A 53 -4.75 -3.66 15.07
CA LYS A 53 -5.72 -3.46 13.98
C LYS A 53 -5.74 -4.62 13.00
N SER A 54 -4.59 -5.18 12.63
CA SER A 54 -4.49 -6.34 11.75
C SER A 54 -5.16 -7.59 12.33
N LYS A 55 -4.95 -7.86 13.62
CA LYS A 55 -5.64 -8.95 14.34
C LYS A 55 -7.16 -8.77 14.33
N ARG A 56 -7.66 -7.56 14.60
CA ARG A 56 -9.11 -7.26 14.55
C ARG A 56 -9.73 -7.48 13.17
N LEU A 57 -8.95 -7.28 12.11
CA LEU A 57 -9.38 -7.52 10.73
C LEU A 57 -9.25 -9.00 10.30
N GLY A 58 -8.74 -9.88 11.17
CA GLY A 58 -8.56 -11.30 10.87
C GLY A 58 -7.31 -11.63 10.04
N ASN A 59 -6.48 -10.63 9.71
CA ASN A 59 -5.26 -10.82 8.92
C ASN A 59 -4.09 -11.36 9.76
N ASN A 60 -4.11 -11.13 11.08
CA ASN A 60 -3.10 -11.63 12.03
C ASN A 60 -1.64 -11.26 11.72
N ASN A 61 -1.41 -10.20 10.94
CA ASN A 61 -0.04 -9.70 10.71
C ASN A 61 0.51 -9.08 11.99
N THR A 62 1.82 -9.25 12.19
CA THR A 62 2.60 -8.57 13.22
C THR A 62 3.49 -7.54 12.55
N TYR A 63 3.48 -6.32 13.09
CA TYR A 63 4.34 -5.24 12.66
C TYR A 63 5.41 -4.97 13.72
N ALA A 64 6.63 -4.69 13.28
CA ALA A 64 7.75 -4.31 14.12
C ALA A 64 8.05 -2.81 14.03
N ALA A 65 8.62 -2.25 15.09
CA ALA A 65 9.03 -0.84 15.12
C ALA A 65 9.98 -0.48 13.96
N SER A 66 10.87 -1.41 13.58
CA SER A 66 11.80 -1.25 12.46
C SER A 66 11.13 -1.12 11.09
N GLU A 67 9.86 -1.49 10.96
CA GLU A 67 9.11 -1.38 9.70
C GLU A 67 8.44 -0.02 9.52
N VAL A 68 8.24 0.72 10.61
CA VAL A 68 7.57 2.04 10.61
C VAL A 68 8.32 3.05 9.73
N PRO A 69 9.67 3.19 9.81
CA PRO A 69 10.40 4.10 8.92
C PRO A 69 10.21 3.80 7.44
N THR A 70 10.04 2.53 7.06
CA THR A 70 9.79 2.15 5.66
C THR A 70 8.42 2.63 5.21
N MET A 71 7.38 2.50 6.04
CA MET A 71 6.05 3.03 5.72
C MET A 71 6.08 4.55 5.57
N VAL A 72 6.76 5.25 6.49
CA VAL A 72 6.94 6.71 6.43
C VAL A 72 7.56 7.11 5.09
N LYS A 73 8.69 6.51 4.71
CA LYS A 73 9.39 6.80 3.44
C LYS A 73 8.50 6.56 2.22
N LEU A 74 7.78 5.43 2.18
CA LEU A 74 6.86 5.13 1.07
C LEU A 74 5.75 6.17 0.94
N TYR A 75 5.23 6.68 2.06
CA TYR A 75 4.26 7.77 2.03
C TYR A 75 4.90 9.09 1.53
N GLU A 76 6.08 9.45 2.05
CA GLU A 76 6.80 10.65 1.64
C GLU A 76 7.12 10.66 0.14
N ASP A 77 7.53 9.51 -0.41
CA ASP A 77 7.77 9.37 -1.83
C ASP A 77 6.48 9.59 -2.64
N SER A 78 5.34 9.09 -2.14
CA SER A 78 4.04 9.29 -2.78
C SER A 78 3.58 10.75 -2.80
N LEU A 79 4.03 11.58 -1.86
CA LEU A 79 3.76 13.03 -1.86
C LEU A 79 4.52 13.75 -2.99
N LYS A 80 5.66 13.20 -3.42
CA LYS A 80 6.55 13.82 -4.44
C LYS A 80 6.26 13.33 -5.86
N GLY A 81 5.57 12.20 -6.02
CA GLY A 81 5.19 11.65 -7.31
C GLY A 81 5.19 10.11 -7.32
N THR A 82 5.23 9.52 -8.51
CA THR A 82 5.28 8.06 -8.64
C THR A 82 6.74 7.58 -8.70
N LEU A 83 7.11 6.64 -7.83
CA LEU A 83 8.46 6.05 -7.79
C LEU A 83 8.86 5.40 -9.12
N LEU A 84 7.89 4.78 -9.81
CA LEU A 84 8.07 4.25 -11.14
C LEU A 84 7.35 5.15 -12.14
N THR A 85 8.14 5.83 -12.97
CA THR A 85 7.58 6.57 -14.09
C THR A 85 7.28 5.61 -15.24
N ALA A 86 6.32 5.97 -16.11
CA ALA A 86 6.04 5.17 -17.31
C ALA A 86 7.27 4.97 -18.21
N LYS A 87 8.24 5.91 -18.19
CA LYS A 87 9.51 5.77 -18.90
C LYS A 87 10.38 4.68 -18.27
N THR A 88 10.53 4.69 -16.95
CA THR A 88 11.29 3.68 -16.20
C THR A 88 10.69 2.29 -16.40
N THR A 89 9.36 2.16 -16.32
CA THR A 89 8.67 0.88 -16.54
C THR A 89 8.91 0.33 -17.94
N ARG A 90 8.83 1.17 -18.98
CA ARG A 90 9.10 0.75 -20.37
C ARG A 90 10.55 0.30 -20.58
N ALA A 91 11.51 0.99 -19.95
CA ALA A 91 12.92 0.62 -20.01
C ALA A 91 13.19 -0.74 -19.35
N VAL A 92 12.58 -1.04 -18.19
CA VAL A 92 12.70 -2.35 -17.53
C VAL A 92 12.13 -3.47 -18.41
N ILE A 93 10.98 -3.26 -19.05
CA ILE A 93 10.37 -4.25 -19.96
C ILE A 93 11.28 -4.51 -21.17
N GLN A 94 11.92 -3.48 -21.73
CA GLN A 94 12.89 -3.66 -22.83
C GLN A 94 14.11 -4.45 -22.38
N VAL A 95 14.70 -4.12 -21.23
CA VAL A 95 15.84 -4.87 -20.68
C VAL A 95 15.49 -6.34 -20.45
N GLN A 96 14.30 -6.65 -19.92
CA GLN A 96 13.86 -8.03 -19.74
C GLN A 96 13.74 -8.78 -21.08
N ARG A 97 13.15 -8.16 -22.10
CA ARG A 97 13.06 -8.73 -23.46
C ARG A 97 14.42 -8.95 -24.12
N ASP A 98 15.36 -8.05 -23.88
CA ASP A 98 16.71 -8.13 -24.42
C ASP A 98 17.58 -9.16 -23.66
N THR A 99 17.25 -9.42 -22.39
CA THR A 99 17.97 -10.40 -21.53
C THR A 99 17.46 -11.83 -21.72
N ASP A 100 16.19 -12.03 -22.07
CA ASP A 100 15.61 -13.34 -22.44
C ASP A 100 16.11 -13.84 -23.83
N GLY A 101 17.03 -13.12 -24.47
CA GLY A 101 17.59 -13.41 -25.79
C GLY A 101 18.94 -14.13 -25.78
N PHE A 102 19.06 -15.27 -25.07
CA PHE A 102 20.19 -16.20 -25.30
C PHE A 102 19.89 -17.67 -24.99
N GLU A 103 18.84 -18.25 -25.57
CA GLU A 103 18.86 -19.68 -25.96
C GLU A 103 18.06 -19.89 -27.25
N GLY A 104 18.75 -20.22 -28.33
CA GLY A 104 18.15 -20.79 -29.54
C GLY A 104 18.35 -20.01 -30.83
N GLU A 105 19.59 -19.72 -31.21
CA GLU A 105 19.94 -19.36 -32.60
C GLU A 105 19.94 -20.64 -33.49
N PRO A 106 19.58 -20.56 -34.79
CA PRO A 106 20.48 -19.93 -35.75
C PRO A 106 19.81 -18.99 -36.75
N LYS A 107 20.55 -17.94 -37.10
CA LYS A 107 20.45 -17.25 -38.40
C LYS A 107 20.70 -18.24 -39.55
N PRO A 108 19.86 -18.22 -40.60
CA PRO A 108 20.40 -18.27 -41.96
C PRO A 108 19.54 -17.44 -42.95
N ALA A 109 20.01 -16.93 -44.08
CA ALA A 109 21.31 -16.74 -44.72
C ALA A 109 21.18 -15.49 -45.60
#